data_AF-A0A2Z7BC15-F1
#
_entry.id   AF-A0A2Z7BC15-F1
#
_cell.length_a   1.000
_cell.length_b   1.000
_cell.length_c   1.000
_cell.angle_alpha   90.00
_cell.angle_beta   90.00
_cell.angle_gamma   90.00
#
_symmetry.space_group_name_H-M   'P 1'
#
loop_
_entity.id
_entity.type
_entity.pdbx_description
1 polymer ?
#
loop_
_entity_poly.entity_id
_entity_poly.type
_entity_poly.pdbx_seq_one_letter_code
_entity_poly.pdbx_strand_id
1 'polypeptide(L)'
;MFKEAALTEFFANSSVREDGLVVSTVNGVTVEISEEVFAAMFELPVEGLTDLSEVPKNLVFDARSLFSVSKEQVSISCLKKAMKIQYRLLHDILAKTIYVKAGSFDSVTRDRFMLMTAITFDVKINLSSLLFGVLREMVTPGSRQAKGYAIQICVLLRNVPGLELGESKAFPIHRVLNEKTVHRYVVINDKLGGEEVVDAP
;
A
#
# COMPACT_ATOMS: atom_id res chain seq x y z
N MET A 1 13.51 -3.75 14.43
CA MET A 1 14.97 -3.52 14.56
C MET A 1 15.39 -2.67 13.35
N PHE A 2 15.43 -1.35 13.53
CA PHE A 2 15.59 -0.29 12.53
C PHE A 2 17.05 0.13 12.39
N LYS A 3 17.49 0.39 11.16
CA LYS A 3 18.84 0.91 10.85
C LYS A 3 18.73 2.05 9.86
N GLU A 4 18.55 3.25 10.40
CA GLU A 4 18.25 4.47 9.62
C GLU A 4 19.33 4.80 8.58
N ALA A 5 20.60 4.67 8.95
CA ALA A 5 21.72 4.95 8.05
C ALA A 5 21.74 4.01 6.83
N ALA A 6 21.67 2.69 7.07
CA ALA A 6 21.63 1.69 6.01
C ALA A 6 20.41 1.84 5.10
N LEU A 7 19.24 2.19 5.64
CA LEU A 7 18.05 2.48 4.84
C LEU A 7 18.21 3.75 4.00
N THR A 8 18.81 4.79 4.58
CA THR A 8 19.04 6.07 3.89
C THR A 8 20.01 5.87 2.73
N GLU A 9 21.10 5.16 2.98
CA GLU A 9 22.07 4.78 1.95
C GLU A 9 21.43 3.89 0.88
N PHE A 10 20.65 2.88 1.30
CA PHE A 10 19.91 2.02 0.38
C PHE A 10 19.05 2.86 -0.57
N PHE A 11 18.18 3.74 -0.06
CA PHE A 11 17.32 4.57 -0.92
C PHE A 11 18.09 5.59 -1.76
N ALA A 12 19.21 6.12 -1.26
CA ALA A 12 20.04 7.05 -2.01
C ALA A 12 20.74 6.39 -3.20
N ASN A 13 21.13 5.12 -3.06
CA ASN A 13 21.89 4.37 -4.06
C ASN A 13 21.02 3.40 -4.88
N SER A 14 19.72 3.30 -4.58
CA SER A 14 18.85 2.35 -5.26
C SER A 14 18.48 2.81 -6.67
N SER A 15 18.36 1.84 -7.57
CA SER A 15 17.80 2.00 -8.91
C SER A 15 17.09 0.72 -9.34
N VAL A 16 16.30 0.80 -10.39
CA VAL A 16 15.66 -0.36 -11.03
C VAL A 16 16.39 -0.62 -12.34
N ARG A 17 16.91 -1.83 -12.52
CA ARG A 17 17.55 -2.29 -13.77
C ARG A 17 16.50 -2.64 -14.83
N GLU A 18 16.93 -2.78 -16.08
CA GLU A 18 16.04 -3.12 -17.21
C GLU A 18 15.31 -4.45 -17.05
N ASP A 19 15.93 -5.41 -16.36
CA ASP A 19 15.35 -6.70 -15.99
C ASP A 19 14.36 -6.63 -14.81
N GLY A 20 14.16 -5.44 -14.23
CA GLY A 20 13.21 -5.19 -13.16
C GLY A 20 13.78 -5.41 -11.75
N LEU A 21 15.06 -5.77 -11.60
CA LEU A 21 15.69 -5.94 -10.29
C LEU A 21 15.90 -4.59 -9.61
N VAL A 22 15.68 -4.56 -8.30
CA VAL A 22 16.08 -3.42 -7.46
C VAL A 22 17.53 -3.63 -7.04
N VAL A 23 18.40 -2.71 -7.44
CA VAL A 23 19.83 -2.76 -7.12
C VAL A 23 20.24 -1.53 -6.33
N SER A 24 21.03 -1.74 -5.29
CA SER A 24 21.56 -0.70 -4.42
C SER A 24 22.96 -1.06 -3.91
N THR A 25 23.63 -0.10 -3.27
CA THR A 25 24.91 -0.29 -2.58
C THR A 25 24.76 0.20 -1.16
N VAL A 26 25.10 -0.64 -0.17
CA VAL A 26 25.03 -0.32 1.27
C VAL A 26 26.34 -0.76 1.93
N ASN A 27 27.02 0.14 2.65
CA ASN A 27 28.35 -0.11 3.23
C ASN A 27 29.37 -0.68 2.21
N GLY A 28 29.28 -0.27 0.94
CA GLY A 28 30.13 -0.79 -0.14
C GLY A 28 29.78 -2.20 -0.64
N VAL A 29 28.74 -2.84 -0.10
CA VAL A 29 28.21 -4.14 -0.56
C VAL A 29 27.08 -3.91 -1.54
N THR A 30 27.13 -4.57 -2.70
CA THR A 30 26.03 -4.57 -3.68
C THR A 30 24.87 -5.42 -3.17
N VAL A 31 23.67 -4.85 -3.22
CA VAL A 31 22.41 -5.50 -2.85
C VAL A 31 21.56 -5.60 -4.10
N GLU A 32 21.16 -6.82 -4.46
CA GLU A 32 20.23 -7.09 -5.55
C GLU A 32 18.99 -7.79 -4.99
N ILE A 33 17.82 -7.24 -5.30
CA ILE A 33 16.53 -7.75 -4.83
C ILE A 33 15.68 -8.02 -6.06
N SER A 34 15.42 -9.30 -6.34
CA SER A 34 14.45 -9.75 -7.33
C SER A 34 13.06 -9.92 -6.69
N GLU A 35 12.04 -10.02 -7.53
CA GLU A 35 10.68 -10.29 -7.06
C GLU A 35 10.60 -11.65 -6.34
N GLU A 36 11.29 -12.67 -6.84
CA GLU A 36 11.27 -14.02 -6.28
C GLU A 36 11.91 -14.06 -4.88
N VAL A 37 13.04 -13.38 -4.71
CA VAL A 37 13.71 -13.26 -3.40
C VAL A 37 12.81 -12.49 -2.43
N PHE A 38 12.17 -11.41 -2.90
CA PHE A 38 11.22 -10.64 -2.10
C PHE A 38 10.02 -11.49 -1.67
N ALA A 39 9.41 -12.23 -2.60
CA ALA A 39 8.27 -13.11 -2.35
C ALA A 39 8.61 -14.21 -1.36
N ALA A 40 9.74 -14.90 -1.56
CA ALA A 40 10.19 -15.98 -0.70
C ALA A 40 10.48 -15.49 0.72
N MET A 41 11.11 -14.32 0.87
CA MET A 41 11.45 -13.74 2.17
C MET A 41 10.22 -13.44 3.04
N PHE A 42 9.12 -13.02 2.42
CA PHE A 42 7.90 -12.62 3.12
C PHE A 42 6.74 -13.62 2.96
N GLU A 43 7.02 -14.80 2.40
CA GLU A 43 6.03 -15.86 2.13
C GLU A 43 4.78 -15.32 1.41
N LEU A 44 5.00 -14.45 0.42
CA LEU A 44 3.90 -13.79 -0.28
C LEU A 44 3.20 -14.76 -1.24
N PRO A 45 1.86 -14.69 -1.37
CA PRO A 45 1.16 -15.43 -2.39
C PRO A 45 1.53 -14.90 -3.78
N VAL A 46 1.99 -15.82 -4.63
CA VAL A 46 2.38 -15.58 -6.03
C VAL A 46 1.29 -16.01 -7.03
N GLU A 47 0.22 -16.65 -6.55
CA GLU A 47 -0.95 -16.98 -7.37
C GLU A 47 -1.92 -15.79 -7.48
N GLY A 48 -2.58 -15.67 -8.63
CA GLY A 48 -3.65 -14.70 -8.85
C GLY A 48 -3.29 -13.62 -9.87
N LEU A 49 -4.11 -12.57 -9.92
CA LEU A 49 -3.97 -11.47 -10.87
C LEU A 49 -2.71 -10.64 -10.56
N THR A 50 -1.92 -10.37 -11.59
CA THR A 50 -0.76 -9.45 -11.53
C THR A 50 -1.13 -8.04 -11.96
N ASP A 51 -2.16 -7.89 -12.82
CA ASP A 51 -2.73 -6.62 -13.22
C ASP A 51 -4.13 -6.43 -12.60
N LEU A 52 -4.29 -5.35 -11.82
CA LEU A 52 -5.56 -4.97 -11.22
C LEU A 52 -6.62 -4.59 -12.27
N SER A 53 -6.23 -4.30 -13.51
CA SER A 53 -7.16 -4.06 -14.61
C SER A 53 -7.92 -5.32 -15.06
N GLU A 54 -7.41 -6.50 -14.69
CA GLU A 54 -8.00 -7.81 -15.00
C GLU A 54 -9.06 -8.26 -13.99
N VAL A 55 -9.33 -7.46 -12.94
CA VAL A 55 -10.42 -7.74 -12.00
C VAL A 55 -11.73 -7.91 -12.78
N PRO A 56 -12.49 -9.01 -12.58
CA PRO A 56 -13.66 -9.31 -13.38
C PRO A 56 -14.67 -8.16 -13.43
N LYS A 57 -15.06 -7.76 -14.65
CA LYS A 57 -15.92 -6.57 -14.88
C LYS A 57 -17.28 -6.66 -14.18
N ASN A 58 -17.83 -7.86 -14.04
CA ASN A 58 -19.06 -8.10 -13.30
C ASN A 58 -18.90 -7.79 -11.81
N LEU A 59 -17.77 -8.19 -11.20
CA LEU A 59 -17.48 -7.86 -9.80
C LEU A 59 -17.24 -6.36 -9.60
N VAL A 60 -16.57 -5.72 -10.56
CA VAL A 60 -16.43 -4.25 -10.55
C VAL A 60 -17.80 -3.57 -10.62
N PHE A 61 -18.71 -4.07 -11.45
CA PHE A 61 -20.08 -3.56 -11.54
C PHE A 61 -20.82 -3.70 -10.19
N ASP A 62 -20.72 -4.85 -9.54
CA ASP A 62 -21.33 -5.09 -8.23
C ASP A 62 -20.71 -4.20 -7.15
N ALA A 63 -19.38 -4.05 -7.15
CA ALA A 63 -18.64 -3.20 -6.22
C ALA A 63 -19.12 -1.73 -6.26
N ARG A 64 -19.42 -1.21 -7.46
CA ARG A 64 -19.85 0.19 -7.64
C ARG A 64 -21.15 0.51 -6.90
N SER A 65 -22.08 -0.42 -6.81
CA SER A 65 -23.30 -0.24 -6.02
C SER A 65 -23.08 -0.61 -4.54
N LEU A 66 -22.34 -1.69 -4.28
CA LEU A 66 -22.06 -2.19 -2.93
C LEU A 66 -21.32 -1.17 -2.07
N PHE A 67 -20.32 -0.51 -2.65
CA PHE A 67 -19.48 0.47 -1.97
C PHE A 67 -20.19 1.80 -1.74
N SER A 68 -21.17 2.14 -2.58
CA SER A 68 -21.86 3.43 -2.58
C SER A 68 -22.75 3.64 -1.35
N VAL A 69 -22.76 4.87 -0.80
CA VAL A 69 -23.72 5.28 0.24
C VAL A 69 -25.15 5.36 -0.32
N SER A 70 -25.33 5.93 -1.52
CA SER A 70 -26.64 6.15 -2.13
C SER A 70 -27.23 4.89 -2.77
N LYS A 71 -26.48 3.78 -2.81
CA LYS A 71 -26.78 2.54 -3.56
C LYS A 71 -26.78 2.69 -5.09
N GLU A 72 -26.71 3.91 -5.61
CA GLU A 72 -26.40 4.16 -7.03
C GLU A 72 -24.94 3.82 -7.33
N GLN A 73 -24.63 3.51 -8.59
CA GLN A 73 -23.28 3.14 -9.00
C GLN A 73 -22.31 4.30 -8.87
N VAL A 74 -21.39 4.20 -7.91
CA VAL A 74 -20.27 5.14 -7.81
C VAL A 74 -19.27 4.88 -8.94
N SER A 75 -18.55 5.91 -9.40
CA SER A 75 -17.44 5.73 -10.33
C SER A 75 -16.29 4.93 -9.70
N ILE A 76 -15.54 4.18 -10.52
CA ILE A 76 -14.31 3.49 -10.11
C ILE A 76 -13.18 4.45 -9.70
N SER A 77 -13.33 5.73 -10.02
CA SER A 77 -12.59 6.84 -9.44
C SER A 77 -13.58 7.81 -8.80
N CYS A 78 -13.59 7.90 -7.48
CA CYS A 78 -14.61 8.66 -6.75
C CYS A 78 -14.07 9.30 -5.48
N LEU A 79 -14.87 10.17 -4.88
CA LEU A 79 -14.57 10.71 -3.56
C LEU A 79 -14.89 9.69 -2.49
N LYS A 80 -14.03 9.57 -1.48
CA LYS A 80 -14.21 8.69 -0.32
C LYS A 80 -15.57 8.89 0.36
N LYS A 81 -16.07 10.14 0.41
CA LYS A 81 -17.38 10.46 0.98
C LYS A 81 -18.56 9.78 0.26
N ALA A 82 -18.41 9.41 -1.01
CA ALA A 82 -19.43 8.70 -1.76
C ALA A 82 -19.56 7.21 -1.35
N MET A 83 -18.60 6.68 -0.57
CA MET A 83 -18.56 5.28 -0.17
C MET A 83 -19.01 5.07 1.28
N LYS A 84 -19.56 3.90 1.59
CA LYS A 84 -19.92 3.50 2.97
C LYS A 84 -18.69 3.46 3.86
N ILE A 85 -18.91 3.73 5.15
CA ILE A 85 -17.85 3.89 6.15
C ILE A 85 -16.83 2.74 6.20
N GLN A 86 -17.28 1.49 6.05
CA GLN A 86 -16.40 0.31 6.06
C GLN A 86 -15.42 0.29 4.88
N TYR A 87 -15.87 0.74 3.70
CA TYR A 87 -15.00 0.81 2.52
C TYR A 87 -14.12 2.05 2.54
N ARG A 88 -14.55 3.14 3.19
CA ARG A 88 -13.65 4.28 3.51
C ARG A 88 -12.49 3.81 4.38
N LEU A 89 -12.77 2.97 5.38
CA LEU A 89 -11.73 2.40 6.24
C LEU A 89 -10.80 1.49 5.44
N LEU A 90 -11.34 0.59 4.59
CA LEU A 90 -10.52 -0.26 3.72
C LEU A 90 -9.62 0.58 2.81
N HIS A 91 -10.17 1.61 2.15
CA HIS A 91 -9.38 2.56 1.36
C HIS A 91 -8.24 3.17 2.17
N ASP A 92 -8.54 3.67 3.38
CA ASP A 92 -7.56 4.33 4.25
C ASP A 92 -6.46 3.38 4.74
N ILE A 93 -6.80 2.09 4.94
CA ILE A 93 -5.82 1.04 5.24
C ILE A 93 -4.91 0.84 4.04
N LEU A 94 -5.46 0.54 2.86
CA LEU A 94 -4.67 0.29 1.64
C LEU A 94 -3.80 1.49 1.26
N ALA A 95 -4.33 2.71 1.39
CA ALA A 95 -3.60 3.94 1.15
C ALA A 95 -2.46 4.17 2.13
N LYS A 96 -2.53 3.62 3.35
CA LYS A 96 -1.45 3.73 4.35
C LYS A 96 -0.45 2.58 4.28
N THR A 97 -0.89 1.38 3.93
CA THR A 97 -0.07 0.16 3.99
C THR A 97 0.57 -0.20 2.66
N ILE A 98 -0.13 0.02 1.53
CA ILE A 98 0.32 -0.42 0.20
C ILE A 98 0.73 0.78 -0.66
N TYR A 99 -0.09 1.83 -0.73
CA TYR A 99 0.20 2.95 -1.63
C TYR A 99 1.04 4.02 -0.93
N VAL A 100 2.33 4.03 -1.24
CA VAL A 100 3.31 4.96 -0.63
C VAL A 100 3.19 6.40 -1.15
N LYS A 101 2.36 6.64 -2.18
CA LYS A 101 2.15 7.98 -2.76
C LYS A 101 1.31 8.89 -1.85
N ALA A 102 1.84 10.09 -1.60
CA ALA A 102 1.09 11.24 -1.11
C ALA A 102 0.11 11.72 -2.20
N GLY A 103 -1.04 11.07 -2.28
CA GLY A 103 -2.22 11.55 -3.01
C GLY A 103 -3.25 12.14 -2.06
N SER A 104 -4.33 12.71 -2.59
CA SER A 104 -5.47 13.06 -1.75
C SER A 104 -6.00 11.80 -1.07
N PHE A 105 -6.13 11.85 0.27
CA PHE A 105 -6.77 10.80 1.03
C PHE A 105 -8.30 10.78 0.83
N ASP A 106 -8.84 11.82 0.19
CA ASP A 106 -10.26 11.94 -0.10
C ASP A 106 -10.63 11.40 -1.48
N SER A 107 -9.66 11.08 -2.34
CA SER A 107 -9.91 10.45 -3.64
C SER A 107 -9.52 8.97 -3.65
N VAL A 108 -10.46 8.16 -4.13
CA VAL A 108 -10.26 6.75 -4.44
C VAL A 108 -9.84 6.65 -5.90
N THR A 109 -8.62 6.20 -6.14
CA THR A 109 -8.10 5.97 -7.50
C THR A 109 -8.65 4.66 -8.07
N ARG A 110 -8.56 4.50 -9.40
CA ARG A 110 -8.97 3.28 -10.09
C ARG A 110 -8.29 2.04 -9.48
N ASP A 111 -6.97 2.07 -9.31
CA ASP A 111 -6.23 0.91 -8.81
C ASP A 111 -6.62 0.56 -7.37
N ARG A 112 -6.83 1.56 -6.51
CA ARG A 112 -7.36 1.33 -5.17
C ARG A 112 -8.75 0.71 -5.22
N PHE A 113 -9.63 1.22 -6.07
CA PHE A 113 -10.97 0.67 -6.24
C PHE A 113 -10.94 -0.79 -6.69
N MET A 114 -10.06 -1.13 -7.65
CA MET A 114 -9.88 -2.51 -8.12
C MET A 114 -9.34 -3.42 -7.03
N LEU A 115 -8.33 -2.98 -6.28
CA LEU A 115 -7.79 -3.74 -5.15
C LEU A 115 -8.84 -3.95 -4.06
N MET A 116 -9.63 -2.93 -3.73
CA MET A 116 -10.75 -3.05 -2.80
C MET A 116 -11.81 -4.04 -3.28
N THR A 117 -12.10 -4.02 -4.58
CA THR A 117 -13.03 -4.97 -5.23
C THR A 117 -12.50 -6.39 -5.10
N ALA A 118 -11.24 -6.61 -5.48
CA ALA A 118 -10.62 -7.93 -5.41
C ALA A 118 -10.60 -8.48 -3.97
N ILE A 119 -10.30 -7.65 -2.97
CA ILE A 119 -10.38 -8.04 -1.55
C ILE A 119 -11.82 -8.35 -1.12
N THR A 120 -12.80 -7.54 -1.54
CA THR A 120 -14.20 -7.71 -1.11
C THR A 120 -14.83 -8.97 -1.69
N PHE A 121 -14.41 -9.39 -2.88
CA PHE A 121 -14.96 -10.54 -3.60
C PHE A 121 -13.98 -11.73 -3.65
N ASP A 122 -12.99 -11.76 -2.76
CA ASP A 122 -12.01 -12.85 -2.62
C ASP A 122 -11.30 -13.25 -3.93
N VAL A 123 -11.06 -12.27 -4.81
CA VAL A 123 -10.28 -12.47 -6.03
C VAL A 123 -8.82 -12.62 -5.62
N LYS A 124 -8.18 -13.73 -5.99
CA LYS A 124 -6.75 -13.96 -5.76
C LYS A 124 -5.93 -12.91 -6.50
N ILE A 125 -5.03 -12.26 -5.77
CA ILE A 125 -4.07 -11.28 -6.30
C ILE A 125 -2.68 -11.81 -6.01
N ASN A 126 -1.79 -11.69 -6.99
CA ASN A 126 -0.38 -11.91 -6.78
C ASN A 126 0.17 -10.75 -5.92
N LEU A 127 0.28 -10.98 -4.61
CA LEU A 127 0.78 -9.97 -3.67
C LEU A 127 2.28 -9.73 -3.84
N SER A 128 3.02 -10.72 -4.34
CA SER A 128 4.42 -10.54 -4.70
C SER A 128 4.58 -9.42 -5.73
N SER A 129 3.92 -9.53 -6.88
CA SER A 129 4.05 -8.56 -7.97
C SER A 129 3.52 -7.18 -7.57
N LEU A 130 2.41 -7.14 -6.82
CA LEU A 130 1.84 -5.87 -6.33
C LEU A 130 2.81 -5.15 -5.38
N LEU A 131 3.30 -5.83 -4.34
CA LEU A 131 4.15 -5.20 -3.32
C LEU A 131 5.57 -4.93 -3.84
N PHE A 132 6.10 -5.81 -4.70
CA PHE A 132 7.38 -5.57 -5.36
C PHE A 132 7.29 -4.42 -6.38
N GLY A 133 6.18 -4.29 -7.09
CA GLY A 133 5.87 -3.12 -7.93
C GLY A 133 5.92 -1.81 -7.14
N VAL A 134 5.33 -1.78 -5.94
CA VAL A 134 5.41 -0.63 -5.04
C VAL A 134 6.84 -0.35 -4.60
N LEU A 135 7.62 -1.38 -4.23
CA LEU A 135 9.03 -1.23 -3.86
C LEU A 135 9.82 -0.60 -5.02
N ARG A 136 9.62 -1.07 -6.26
CA ARG A 136 10.24 -0.49 -7.47
C ARG A 136 9.88 0.98 -7.62
N GLU A 137 8.60 1.33 -7.54
CA GLU A 137 8.17 2.74 -7.61
C GLU A 137 8.85 3.61 -6.55
N MET A 138 9.05 3.08 -5.33
CA MET A 138 9.68 3.81 -4.23
C MET A 138 11.17 4.10 -4.45
N VAL A 139 11.88 3.21 -5.15
CA VAL A 139 13.32 3.38 -5.40
C VAL A 139 13.63 4.08 -6.72
N THR A 140 12.66 4.17 -7.63
CA THR A 140 12.81 4.91 -8.88
C THR A 140 13.05 6.41 -8.60
N PRO A 141 14.16 7.00 -9.10
CA PRO A 141 14.46 8.42 -8.91
C PRO A 141 13.31 9.34 -9.36
N GLY A 142 12.99 10.36 -8.56
CA GLY A 142 11.92 11.32 -8.84
C GLY A 142 10.54 10.94 -8.29
N SER A 143 10.37 9.73 -7.75
CA SER A 143 9.22 9.41 -6.89
C SER A 143 9.43 9.98 -5.49
N ARG A 144 8.35 10.32 -4.77
CA ARG A 144 8.44 10.68 -3.34
C ARG A 144 8.79 9.39 -2.58
N GLN A 145 10.08 9.15 -2.34
CA GLN A 145 10.60 8.06 -1.52
C GLN A 145 9.93 8.10 -0.14
N ALA A 146 8.84 7.35 0.06
CA ALA A 146 8.17 7.33 1.36
C ALA A 146 8.55 6.06 2.12
N LYS A 147 8.85 6.21 3.41
CA LYS A 147 9.52 5.22 4.26
C LYS A 147 8.63 4.02 4.66
N GLY A 148 7.54 3.75 3.94
CA GLY A 148 6.53 2.73 4.30
C GLY A 148 7.09 1.30 4.32
N TYR A 149 8.14 1.02 3.55
CA TYR A 149 8.79 -0.29 3.47
C TYR A 149 10.05 -0.40 4.34
N ALA A 150 10.32 0.56 5.23
CA ALA A 150 11.55 0.59 6.02
C ALA A 150 11.78 -0.69 6.82
N ILE A 151 10.72 -1.31 7.35
CA ILE A 151 10.82 -2.57 8.10
C ILE A 151 11.20 -3.73 7.16
N GLN A 152 10.47 -3.88 6.04
CA GLN A 152 10.70 -4.93 5.06
C GLN A 152 12.11 -4.85 4.47
N ILE A 153 12.56 -3.65 4.08
CA ILE A 153 13.91 -3.44 3.55
C ILE A 153 14.97 -3.75 4.61
N CYS A 154 14.78 -3.34 5.87
CA CYS A 154 15.69 -3.72 6.96
C CYS A 154 15.80 -5.23 7.15
N VAL A 155 14.70 -5.96 6.96
CA VAL A 155 14.69 -7.43 7.03
C VAL A 155 15.45 -8.02 5.85
N LEU A 156 15.21 -7.56 4.62
CA LEU A 156 15.95 -7.99 3.42
C LEU A 156 17.45 -7.76 3.56
N LEU A 157 17.87 -6.55 3.93
CA LEU A 157 19.28 -6.18 4.07
C LEU A 157 20.01 -7.06 5.09
N ARG A 158 19.32 -7.54 6.14
CA ARG A 158 19.95 -8.42 7.14
C ARG A 158 20.31 -9.79 6.57
N ASN A 159 19.58 -10.24 5.55
CA ASN A 159 19.78 -11.54 4.95
C ASN A 159 20.75 -11.50 3.77
N VAL A 160 21.33 -10.32 3.46
CA VAL A 160 22.38 -10.19 2.44
C VAL A 160 23.71 -10.70 3.00
N PRO A 161 24.34 -11.72 2.39
CA PRO A 161 25.65 -12.21 2.82
C PRO A 161 26.73 -11.13 2.80
N GLY A 162 27.54 -11.05 3.86
CA GLY A 162 28.64 -10.08 3.96
C GLY A 162 28.21 -8.64 4.31
N LEU A 163 26.91 -8.36 4.44
CA LEU A 163 26.43 -7.06 4.86
C LEU A 163 26.31 -6.98 6.39
N GLU A 164 27.37 -6.49 7.03
CA GLU A 164 27.36 -6.21 8.46
C GLU A 164 26.59 -4.91 8.74
N LEU A 165 25.32 -5.10 9.06
CA LEU A 165 24.51 -4.01 9.55
C LEU A 165 24.85 -3.79 11.04
N GLY A 166 25.35 -2.61 11.43
CA GLY A 166 25.74 -2.28 12.82
C GLY A 166 24.61 -2.31 13.88
N GLU A 167 24.83 -1.71 15.05
CA GLU A 167 23.86 -1.73 16.16
C GLU A 167 22.48 -1.21 15.76
N SER A 168 21.44 -1.86 16.30
CA SER A 168 20.07 -1.63 15.88
C SER A 168 19.18 -1.03 16.96
N LYS A 169 18.23 -0.19 16.57
CA LYS A 169 17.21 0.34 17.49
C LYS A 169 15.87 -0.39 17.33
N ALA A 170 15.12 -0.57 18.41
CA ALA A 170 13.75 -1.07 18.32
C ALA A 170 12.88 -0.04 17.59
N PHE A 171 11.98 -0.50 16.73
CA PHE A 171 10.95 0.40 16.20
C PHE A 171 9.96 0.69 17.34
N PRO A 172 9.41 1.92 17.45
CA PRO A 172 8.35 2.20 18.39
C PRO A 172 7.16 1.27 18.11
N ILE A 173 6.75 0.50 19.12
CA ILE A 173 5.61 -0.40 19.03
C ILE A 173 4.35 0.46 18.95
N HIS A 174 3.81 0.70 17.75
CA HIS A 174 2.36 0.90 17.60
C HIS A 174 1.90 0.83 16.13
N ARG A 175 0.76 0.15 15.96
CA ARG A 175 -0.50 0.56 15.30
C ARG A 175 -1.23 -0.68 14.79
N VAL A 176 -1.48 -1.63 15.68
CA VAL A 176 -2.44 -2.71 15.39
C VAL A 176 -3.82 -2.08 15.42
N LEU A 177 -4.57 -2.22 14.32
CA LEU A 177 -5.98 -1.87 14.30
C LEU A 177 -6.70 -2.74 15.34
N ASN A 178 -7.23 -2.08 16.36
CA ASN A 178 -8.05 -2.72 17.38
C ASN A 178 -9.47 -2.14 17.36
N GLU A 179 -10.39 -2.83 18.02
CA GLU A 179 -11.80 -2.42 18.08
C GLU A 179 -11.97 -0.95 18.53
N LYS A 180 -11.19 -0.50 19.52
CA LYS A 180 -11.24 0.89 20.01
C LYS A 180 -10.84 1.89 18.92
N THR A 181 -9.80 1.60 18.14
CA THR A 181 -9.36 2.45 17.03
C THR A 181 -10.36 2.47 15.89
N VAL A 182 -11.03 1.35 15.60
CA VAL A 182 -12.08 1.26 14.58
C VAL A 182 -13.33 2.03 15.04
N HIS A 183 -13.78 1.85 16.28
CA HIS A 183 -14.92 2.57 16.83
C HIS A 183 -14.68 4.09 16.81
N ARG A 184 -13.48 4.54 17.20
CA ARG A 184 -13.11 5.96 17.13
C ARG A 184 -13.13 6.49 15.69
N TYR A 185 -12.67 5.69 14.71
CA TYR A 185 -12.72 6.06 13.30
C TYR A 185 -14.15 6.27 12.82
N VAL A 186 -15.07 5.35 13.16
CA VAL A 186 -16.49 5.44 12.79
C VAL A 186 -17.09 6.73 13.35
N VAL A 187 -16.93 6.99 14.65
CA VAL A 187 -17.47 8.19 15.30
C VAL A 187 -16.97 9.50 14.67
N ILE A 188 -15.70 9.56 14.26
CA ILE A 188 -15.12 10.76 13.64
C ILE A 188 -15.65 10.97 12.22
N ASN A 189 -15.71 9.89 11.42
CA ASN A 189 -16.07 9.99 10.00
C ASN A 189 -17.58 10.02 9.75
N ASP A 190 -18.40 9.62 10.72
CA ASP A 190 -19.86 9.76 10.67
C ASP A 190 -20.26 11.24 10.80
N LYS A 191 -19.59 11.99 11.69
CA LYS A 191 -19.81 13.43 11.87
C LYS A 191 -19.45 14.28 10.65
N LEU A 192 -18.51 13.83 9.82
CA LEU A 192 -18.09 14.52 8.58
C LEU A 192 -19.10 14.34 7.42
N GLY A 193 -20.11 13.48 7.58
CA GLY A 193 -21.18 13.28 6.60
C GLY A 193 -22.43 14.14 6.84
N GLY A 194 -22.45 14.98 7.90
CA GLY A 194 -23.64 15.66 8.40
C GLY A 194 -23.71 17.18 8.21
N GLU A 195 -22.78 17.81 7.49
CA GLU A 195 -22.97 19.20 7.05
C GLU A 195 -23.66 19.20 5.68
N GLU A 196 -24.98 19.05 5.71
CA GLU A 196 -25.82 19.58 4.63
C GLU A 196 -25.65 21.11 4.66
N VAL A 197 -25.09 21.66 3.58
CA VAL A 197 -25.18 23.09 3.32
C VAL A 197 -26.66 23.38 3.07
N VAL A 198 -27.32 23.90 4.11
CA VAL A 198 -28.64 24.49 3.98
C VAL A 198 -28.44 25.80 3.23
N ASP A 199 -28.65 25.79 1.92
CA ASP A 199 -28.91 27.02 1.18
C ASP A 199 -30.25 27.58 1.67
N ALA A 200 -30.18 28.73 2.34
CA ALA A 200 -31.34 29.54 2.69
C ALA A 200 -31.81 30.34 1.44
N PRO A 201 -33.11 30.67 1.33
CA PRO A 201 -33.79 30.99 0.08
C PRO A 201 -33.36 32.31 -0.60
#